data_AF-A0A2X1SHE1-F1
#
_entry.id   AF-A0A2X1SHE1-F1
#
_cell.length_a   1.000
_cell.length_b   1.000
_cell.length_c   1.000
_cell.angle_alpha   90.00
_cell.angle_beta   90.00
_cell.angle_gamma   90.00
#
_symmetry.space_group_name_H-M   'P 1'
#
loop_
_entity.id
_entity.type
_entity.pdbx_description
1 polymer ?
#
loop_
_entity_poly.entity_id
_entity_poly.type
_entity_poly.pdbx_seq_one_letter_code
_entity_poly.pdbx_strand_id
1 'polypeptide(L)'
;MKRKVLALVIPALLAAGAAHAAEIYNKDGNKLDLYGKVDGLHYFSSDSKKDGDQTYLRFGFKGETQINDMLTGYGQWEYNVQANNTETSSDQAWTRLAFAGIKVGDYGSFDYGRNYGVLYDVEGWTDMLPEFGGDSYTYADNFMAGRANGVATYRNSDFLRSGGGSELRPAVSG
;
A
#
# COMPACT_ATOMS: atom_id res chain seq x y z
N MET A 1 44.30 1.57 -6.21
CA MET A 1 43.90 2.99 -6.45
C MET A 1 42.43 3.15 -6.07
N LYS A 2 42.12 4.21 -5.31
CA LYS A 2 40.82 4.49 -4.67
C LYS A 2 39.70 4.66 -5.71
N ARG A 3 38.68 3.81 -5.71
CA ARG A 3 37.42 4.07 -6.43
C ARG A 3 36.37 4.52 -5.43
N LYS A 4 36.32 5.83 -5.16
CA LYS A 4 35.13 6.45 -4.60
C LYS A 4 34.09 6.48 -5.73
N VAL A 5 33.26 5.45 -5.84
CA VAL A 5 32.19 5.39 -6.85
C VAL A 5 30.96 6.03 -6.23
N LEU A 6 30.70 7.26 -6.65
CA LEU A 6 29.49 7.99 -6.33
C LEU A 6 28.38 7.41 -7.22
N ALA A 7 27.41 6.72 -6.63
CA ALA A 7 26.19 6.32 -7.35
C ALA A 7 25.43 7.59 -7.72
N LEU A 8 25.41 7.94 -9.01
CA LEU A 8 24.66 9.08 -9.50
C LEU A 8 23.24 8.60 -9.83
N VAL A 9 22.31 8.77 -8.90
CA VAL A 9 20.89 8.52 -9.15
C VAL A 9 20.37 9.71 -9.96
N ILE A 10 20.07 9.48 -11.23
CA ILE A 10 19.33 10.45 -12.04
C ILE A 10 17.85 10.10 -11.84
N PRO A 11 17.03 10.96 -11.21
CA PRO A 11 15.60 10.80 -11.22
C PRO A 11 15.15 11.00 -12.68
N ALA A 12 14.89 9.90 -13.39
CA ALA A 12 14.11 9.98 -14.61
C ALA A 12 12.71 10.50 -14.25
N LEU A 13 12.18 11.41 -15.05
CA LEU A 13 11.04 12.27 -14.75
C LEU A 13 9.90 11.55 -14.00
N LEU A 14 9.55 12.11 -12.83
CA LEU A 14 8.40 11.75 -12.01
C LEU A 14 7.09 11.96 -12.78
N ALA A 15 6.57 10.91 -13.41
CA ALA A 15 5.13 10.65 -13.41
C ALA A 15 4.73 9.75 -12.21
N ALA A 16 5.66 9.51 -11.28
CA ALA A 16 5.40 8.79 -10.05
C ALA A 16 4.62 9.67 -9.07
N GLY A 17 3.43 9.22 -8.68
CA GLY A 17 2.80 9.71 -7.45
C GLY A 17 1.28 9.70 -7.41
N ALA A 18 0.59 9.80 -8.54
CA ALA A 18 -0.86 9.79 -8.51
C ALA A 18 -1.40 8.37 -8.75
N ALA A 19 -1.51 7.58 -7.69
CA ALA A 19 -2.47 6.48 -7.68
C ALA A 19 -3.86 7.11 -7.77
N HIS A 20 -4.32 7.41 -8.99
CA HIS A 20 -5.67 7.89 -9.22
C HIS A 20 -6.62 6.71 -9.00
N ALA A 21 -7.31 6.72 -7.88
CA ALA A 21 -8.51 5.92 -7.71
C ALA A 21 -9.62 6.57 -8.57
N ALA A 22 -10.19 5.78 -9.47
CA ALA A 22 -11.35 6.13 -10.26
C ALA A 22 -12.54 5.37 -9.68
N GLU A 23 -13.51 6.10 -9.12
CA GLU A 23 -14.81 5.53 -8.77
C GLU A 23 -15.52 5.14 -10.08
N ILE A 24 -15.68 3.84 -10.31
CA ILE A 24 -16.31 3.31 -11.53
C ILE A 24 -17.74 2.84 -11.28
N TYR A 25 -18.12 2.67 -10.02
CA TYR A 25 -19.45 2.25 -9.62
C TYR A 25 -19.82 2.88 -8.29
N ASN A 26 -21.01 3.48 -8.23
CA ASN A 26 -21.58 4.00 -7.01
C ASN A 26 -23.11 3.96 -7.11
N LYS A 27 -23.70 2.90 -6.55
CA LYS A 27 -25.14 2.68 -6.62
C LYS A 27 -25.61 1.83 -5.44
N ASP A 28 -26.79 2.16 -4.90
CA ASP A 28 -27.48 1.37 -3.88
C ASP A 28 -26.60 1.07 -2.66
N GLY A 29 -25.81 2.04 -2.20
CA GLY A 29 -24.91 1.89 -1.05
C GLY A 29 -23.62 1.11 -1.35
N ASN A 30 -23.38 0.70 -2.60
CA ASN A 30 -22.17 0.01 -3.03
C ASN A 30 -21.29 0.94 -3.84
N LYS A 31 -20.00 0.97 -3.51
CA LYS A 31 -18.96 1.72 -4.22
C LYS A 31 -17.86 0.78 -4.67
N LEU A 32 -17.33 1.02 -5.87
CA LEU A 32 -16.18 0.32 -6.41
C LEU A 32 -15.22 1.32 -7.05
N ASP A 33 -14.02 1.39 -6.48
CA ASP A 33 -12.92 2.17 -7.00
C ASP A 33 -11.93 1.24 -7.69
N LEU A 34 -11.55 1.55 -8.92
CA LEU A 34 -10.37 0.98 -9.55
C LEU A 34 -9.21 1.93 -9.35
N TYR A 35 -8.05 1.41 -8.98
CA TYR A 35 -6.85 2.21 -8.82
C TYR A 35 -5.64 1.47 -9.39
N GLY A 36 -4.59 2.21 -9.69
CA GLY A 36 -3.36 1.64 -10.19
C GLY A 36 -2.33 2.70 -10.52
N LYS A 37 -1.20 2.24 -11.05
CA LYS A 37 -0.14 3.06 -11.62
C LYS A 37 0.65 2.27 -12.65
N VAL A 38 1.29 3.00 -13.56
CA VAL A 38 2.32 2.49 -14.45
C VAL A 38 3.59 3.28 -14.15
N ASP A 39 4.67 2.59 -13.85
CA ASP A 39 5.93 3.17 -13.41
C ASP A 39 7.02 2.83 -14.43
N GLY A 40 7.35 3.80 -15.28
CA GLY A 40 8.43 3.69 -16.27
C GLY A 40 9.77 3.94 -15.58
N LEU A 41 10.46 2.88 -15.21
CA LEU A 41 11.57 2.94 -14.26
C LEU A 41 12.84 2.31 -14.85
N HIS A 42 13.97 3.00 -14.72
CA HIS A 42 15.27 2.48 -15.14
C HIS A 42 16.30 2.73 -14.04
N TYR A 43 17.05 1.70 -13.67
CA TYR A 43 18.12 1.79 -12.69
C TYR A 43 19.48 1.90 -13.37
N PHE A 44 20.29 2.85 -12.92
CA PHE A 44 21.69 2.96 -13.30
C PHE A 44 22.55 2.50 -12.12
N SER A 45 23.21 1.35 -12.25
CA SER A 45 23.98 0.73 -11.18
C SER A 45 25.24 0.05 -11.71
N SER A 46 26.31 0.06 -10.90
CA SER A 46 27.49 -0.77 -11.17
C SER A 46 27.25 -2.26 -10.87
N ASP A 47 26.17 -2.59 -10.15
CA ASP A 47 25.71 -3.98 -9.97
C ASP A 47 24.80 -4.37 -11.14
N SER A 48 25.31 -5.25 -12.00
CA SER A 48 24.60 -5.71 -13.20
C SER A 48 23.32 -6.50 -12.91
N LYS A 49 23.08 -6.90 -11.66
CA LYS A 49 21.81 -7.53 -11.26
C LYS A 49 20.70 -6.51 -10.96
N LYS A 50 21.06 -5.23 -10.80
CA LYS A 50 20.15 -4.14 -10.47
C LYS A 50 20.00 -3.14 -11.63
N ASP A 51 21.07 -2.97 -12.40
CA ASP A 51 21.11 -2.12 -13.59
C ASP A 51 20.12 -2.56 -14.66
N GLY A 52 19.52 -1.59 -15.35
CA GLY A 52 18.61 -1.81 -16.47
C GLY A 52 17.17 -1.41 -16.20
N ASP A 53 16.29 -1.88 -17.09
CA ASP A 53 14.85 -1.61 -17.02
C ASP A 53 14.22 -2.29 -15.79
N GLN A 54 13.42 -1.53 -15.05
CA GLN A 54 12.66 -1.95 -13.86
C GLN A 54 11.18 -1.58 -14.00
N THR A 55 10.71 -1.27 -15.21
CA THR A 55 9.33 -0.89 -15.48
C THR A 55 8.33 -1.91 -14.91
N TYR A 56 7.34 -1.41 -14.19
CA TYR A 56 6.28 -2.22 -13.62
C TYR A 56 4.95 -1.46 -13.58
N LEU A 57 3.87 -2.18 -13.36
CA LEU A 57 2.56 -1.60 -13.13
C LEU A 57 1.88 -2.28 -11.96
N ARG A 58 1.00 -1.51 -11.30
CA ARG A 58 0.11 -2.02 -10.27
C ARG A 58 -1.30 -1.66 -10.64
N PHE A 59 -2.22 -2.57 -10.37
CA PHE A 59 -3.64 -2.30 -10.47
C PHE A 59 -4.37 -3.03 -9.36
N GLY A 60 -5.53 -2.51 -9.00
CA GLY A 60 -6.31 -3.05 -7.92
C GLY A 60 -7.70 -2.45 -7.92
N PHE A 61 -8.51 -2.97 -7.00
CA PHE A 61 -9.81 -2.40 -6.71
C PHE A 61 -10.04 -2.30 -5.22
N LYS A 62 -10.87 -1.36 -4.83
CA LYS A 62 -11.39 -1.21 -3.48
C LYS A 62 -12.90 -1.11 -3.57
N GLY A 63 -13.59 -2.05 -2.93
CA GLY A 63 -15.04 -2.09 -2.88
C GLY A 63 -15.54 -1.85 -1.46
N GLU A 64 -16.60 -1.08 -1.33
CA GLU A 64 -17.28 -0.84 -0.06
C GLU A 64 -18.80 -1.00 -0.26
N THR A 65 -19.46 -1.64 0.70
CA THR A 65 -20.92 -1.82 0.72
C THR A 65 -21.47 -1.39 2.07
N GLN A 66 -22.38 -0.43 2.06
CA GLN A 66 -23.11 -0.02 3.25
C GLN A 66 -24.21 -1.05 3.53
N ILE A 67 -24.06 -1.81 4.61
CA ILE A 67 -25.02 -2.84 5.03
C ILE A 67 -26.15 -2.18 5.83
N ASN A 68 -25.79 -1.28 6.74
CA ASN A 68 -26.72 -0.40 7.47
C ASN A 68 -25.97 0.85 7.97
N ASP A 69 -26.63 1.69 8.78
CA ASP A 69 -26.08 2.95 9.30
C ASP A 69 -24.78 2.78 10.09
N MET A 70 -24.54 1.61 10.68
CA MET A 70 -23.39 1.34 11.54
C MET A 70 -22.43 0.31 10.95
N LEU A 71 -22.81 -0.40 9.89
CA LEU A 71 -22.09 -1.55 9.38
C LEU A 71 -21.74 -1.38 7.89
N THR A 72 -20.45 -1.41 7.59
CA THR A 72 -19.93 -1.34 6.22
C THR A 72 -19.05 -2.55 5.96
N GLY A 73 -19.36 -3.31 4.91
CA GLY A 73 -18.46 -4.32 4.38
C GLY A 73 -17.47 -3.69 3.40
N TYR A 74 -16.23 -4.15 3.39
CA TYR A 74 -15.24 -3.69 2.44
C TYR A 74 -14.32 -4.81 1.97
N GLY A 75 -13.72 -4.62 0.81
CA GLY A 75 -12.71 -5.51 0.26
C GLY A 75 -11.70 -4.75 -0.59
N GLN A 76 -10.46 -5.22 -0.58
CA GLN A 76 -9.40 -4.64 -1.39
C GLN A 76 -8.54 -5.74 -1.99
N TRP A 77 -8.21 -5.54 -3.26
CA TRP A 77 -7.23 -6.34 -3.97
C TRP A 77 -6.22 -5.42 -4.67
N GLU A 78 -4.94 -5.79 -4.62
CA GLU A 78 -3.85 -5.09 -5.30
C GLU A 78 -2.92 -6.13 -5.95
N TYR A 79 -2.61 -5.93 -7.22
CA TYR A 79 -1.80 -6.82 -8.04
C TYR A 79 -0.61 -6.07 -8.64
N ASN A 80 0.56 -6.71 -8.67
CA ASN A 80 1.78 -6.20 -9.27
C ASN A 80 2.11 -7.00 -10.52
N VAL A 81 2.52 -6.31 -11.58
CA VAL A 81 3.00 -6.92 -12.82
C VAL A 81 4.29 -6.23 -13.25
N GLN A 82 5.36 -7.00 -13.37
CA GLN A 82 6.62 -6.57 -13.95
C GLN A 82 6.50 -6.52 -15.47
N ALA A 83 6.99 -5.44 -16.08
CA ALA A 83 6.93 -5.19 -17.52
C ALA A 83 8.32 -4.95 -18.13
N ASN A 84 9.37 -5.39 -17.43
CA ASN A 84 10.77 -5.22 -17.80
C ASN A 84 11.44 -6.51 -18.31
N ASN A 85 10.65 -7.50 -18.70
CA ASN A 85 11.14 -8.80 -19.17
C ASN A 85 10.38 -9.27 -20.43
N THR A 86 10.88 -10.31 -21.09
CA THR A 86 10.27 -10.84 -22.32
C THR A 86 8.98 -11.59 -22.02
N GLU A 87 8.10 -11.71 -23.02
CA GLU A 87 6.81 -12.41 -22.91
C GLU A 87 6.93 -13.90 -22.56
N THR A 88 8.11 -14.49 -22.81
CA THR A 88 8.42 -15.89 -22.47
C THR A 88 8.85 -16.09 -21.01
N SER A 89 9.07 -15.00 -20.27
CA SER A 89 9.44 -15.06 -18.86
C SER A 89 8.25 -15.52 -17.99
N SER A 90 8.56 -16.23 -16.92
CA SER A 90 7.55 -16.72 -15.96
C SER A 90 7.56 -15.87 -14.69
N ASP A 91 6.49 -15.98 -13.89
CA ASP A 91 6.39 -15.40 -12.54
C ASP A 91 6.58 -13.87 -12.45
N GLN A 92 6.15 -13.14 -13.48
CA GLN A 92 6.24 -11.67 -13.53
C GLN A 92 5.10 -10.95 -12.80
N ALA A 93 4.18 -11.68 -12.15
CA ALA A 93 3.02 -11.07 -11.52
C ALA A 93 2.62 -11.75 -10.22
N TRP A 94 2.18 -10.96 -9.24
CA TRP A 94 1.79 -11.46 -7.93
C TRP A 94 0.82 -10.52 -7.20
N THR A 95 0.02 -11.12 -6.31
CA THR A 95 -0.89 -10.39 -5.42
C THR A 95 -0.12 -9.73 -4.28
N ARG A 96 -0.29 -8.41 -4.14
CA ARG A 96 0.24 -7.64 -3.02
C ARG A 96 -0.73 -7.65 -1.85
N LEU A 97 -1.99 -7.31 -2.08
CA LEU A 97 -3.04 -7.25 -1.06
C LEU A 97 -4.27 -8.01 -1.55
N ALA A 98 -4.93 -8.73 -0.67
CA ALA A 98 -6.20 -9.42 -0.93
C ALA A 98 -6.88 -9.69 0.40
N PHE A 99 -7.78 -8.80 0.81
CA PHE A 99 -8.47 -8.94 2.09
C PHE A 99 -9.91 -8.45 2.00
N ALA A 100 -10.73 -8.95 2.91
CA ALA A 100 -12.09 -8.49 3.13
C ALA A 100 -12.26 -8.17 4.61
N GLY A 101 -13.15 -7.23 4.90
CA GLY A 101 -13.38 -6.79 6.26
C GLY A 101 -14.74 -6.15 6.47
N ILE A 102 -15.01 -5.86 7.73
CA ILE A 102 -16.23 -5.21 8.20
C ILE A 102 -15.81 -4.08 9.14
N LYS A 103 -16.41 -2.91 8.93
CA LYS A 103 -16.31 -1.76 9.82
C LYS A 103 -17.63 -1.58 10.57
N VAL A 104 -17.54 -1.46 11.90
CA VAL A 104 -18.68 -1.28 12.81
C VAL A 104 -18.60 0.13 13.41
N GLY A 105 -19.02 1.15 12.65
CA GLY A 105 -19.01 2.55 13.08
C GLY A 105 -17.69 2.96 13.74
N ASP A 106 -17.80 3.43 14.99
CA ASP A 106 -16.67 3.84 15.83
C ASP A 106 -16.07 2.70 16.69
N TYR A 107 -16.69 1.52 16.67
CA TYR A 107 -16.22 0.37 17.44
C TYR A 107 -15.00 -0.29 16.81
N GLY A 108 -14.69 0.08 15.57
CA GLY A 108 -13.50 -0.33 14.84
C GLY A 108 -13.82 -1.14 13.59
N SER A 109 -12.78 -1.74 13.03
CA SER A 109 -12.86 -2.61 11.87
C SER A 109 -12.10 -3.90 12.10
N PHE A 110 -12.56 -4.95 11.43
CA PHE A 110 -11.90 -6.25 11.39
C PHE A 110 -11.73 -6.67 9.93
N ASP A 111 -10.53 -7.09 9.55
CA ASP A 111 -10.24 -7.65 8.24
C ASP A 111 -9.39 -8.92 8.32
N TYR A 112 -9.57 -9.78 7.31
CA TYR A 112 -8.81 -11.01 7.15
C TYR A 112 -8.38 -11.20 5.70
N GLY A 113 -7.13 -11.63 5.52
CA GLY A 113 -6.59 -12.00 4.21
C GLY A 113 -5.09 -11.77 4.11
N ARG A 114 -4.63 -11.42 2.89
CA ARG A 114 -3.30 -10.89 2.67
C ARG A 114 -3.33 -9.37 2.85
N ASN A 115 -2.86 -8.91 4.00
CA ASN A 115 -2.83 -7.49 4.34
C ASN A 115 -1.44 -7.10 4.87
N TYR A 116 -1.22 -5.82 5.13
CA TYR A 116 -0.06 -5.36 5.89
C TYR A 116 -0.16 -5.81 7.35
N GLY A 117 0.93 -6.31 7.90
CA GLY A 117 1.06 -6.55 9.34
C GLY A 117 1.10 -5.24 10.12
N VAL A 118 0.72 -5.30 11.40
CA VAL A 118 0.58 -4.11 12.27
C VAL A 118 1.90 -3.34 12.46
N LEU A 119 3.06 -3.97 12.27
CA LEU A 119 4.35 -3.27 12.36
C LEU A 119 4.54 -2.24 11.24
N TYR A 120 3.84 -2.41 10.12
CA TYR A 120 3.89 -1.47 9.00
C TYR A 120 3.07 -0.20 9.26
N ASP A 121 2.21 -0.16 10.28
CA ASP A 121 1.46 1.05 10.64
C ASP A 121 2.39 2.19 11.10
N VAL A 122 3.54 1.84 11.67
CA VAL A 122 4.58 2.79 12.09
C VAL A 122 5.59 3.04 10.96
N GLU A 123 5.99 2.00 10.23
CA GLU A 123 6.95 2.12 9.12
C GLU A 123 6.37 2.87 7.91
N GLY A 124 5.05 2.80 7.69
CA GLY A 124 4.37 3.53 6.61
C GLY A 124 4.53 5.06 6.70
N TRP A 125 4.92 5.60 7.86
CA TRP A 125 5.24 7.02 8.01
C TRP A 125 6.62 7.38 7.45
N THR A 126 7.55 6.43 7.42
CA THR A 126 8.92 6.62 6.90
C THR A 126 9.11 6.10 5.49
N ASP A 127 8.23 5.22 5.00
CA ASP A 127 8.20 4.69 3.63
C ASP A 127 7.52 5.66 2.63
N MET A 128 8.01 6.91 2.59
CA MET A 128 7.56 7.96 1.66
C MET A 128 8.70 8.45 0.73
N LEU A 129 9.69 7.59 0.49
CA LEU A 129 10.81 7.92 -0.39
C LEU A 129 10.43 7.72 -1.88
N PRO A 130 11.10 8.43 -2.82
CA PRO A 130 10.72 8.38 -4.24
C PRO A 130 10.80 7.01 -4.92
N GLU A 131 11.60 6.07 -4.42
CA GLU A 131 11.75 4.73 -5.01
C GLU A 131 12.36 3.70 -4.03
N PHE A 132 13.45 4.07 -3.36
CA PHE A 132 14.11 3.21 -2.37
C PHE A 132 13.70 3.60 -0.94
N GLY A 133 13.36 2.63 -0.10
CA GLY A 133 12.88 2.86 1.27
C GLY A 133 12.06 1.66 1.77
N GLY A 134 11.80 1.58 3.08
CA GLY A 134 10.95 0.53 3.65
C GLY A 134 11.53 -0.90 3.55
N ASP A 135 12.85 -1.07 3.48
CA ASP A 135 13.54 -2.36 3.28
C ASP A 135 14.56 -2.71 4.40
N SER A 136 14.59 -1.91 5.48
CA SER A 136 15.50 -2.12 6.61
C SER A 136 15.18 -3.40 7.41
N TYR A 137 13.91 -3.62 7.75
CA TYR A 137 13.39 -4.86 8.34
C TYR A 137 12.07 -5.34 7.70
N THR A 138 11.47 -4.49 6.87
CA THR A 138 10.17 -4.70 6.24
C THR A 138 10.35 -5.46 4.93
N TYR A 139 10.05 -6.75 4.98
CA TYR A 139 10.01 -7.64 3.82
C TYR A 139 8.60 -8.22 3.68
N ALA A 140 8.19 -8.49 2.44
CA ALA A 140 6.97 -9.28 2.21
C ALA A 140 7.17 -10.70 2.75
N ASP A 141 6.13 -11.23 3.40
CA ASP A 141 6.08 -12.57 3.96
C ASP A 141 7.14 -12.83 5.05
N ASN A 142 7.57 -11.77 5.74
CA ASN A 142 8.47 -11.79 6.88
C ASN A 142 7.72 -11.49 8.18
N PHE A 143 7.06 -12.50 8.75
CA PHE A 143 6.16 -12.38 9.91
C PHE A 143 5.10 -11.30 9.69
N MET A 144 5.08 -10.25 10.52
CA MET A 144 4.15 -9.12 10.43
C MET A 144 4.86 -7.80 10.11
N ALA A 145 6.12 -7.85 9.63
CA ALA A 145 6.93 -6.66 9.36
C ALA A 145 6.42 -5.87 8.13
N GLY A 146 5.97 -6.58 7.10
CA GLY A 146 5.38 -6.01 5.88
C GLY A 146 4.06 -6.68 5.51
N ARG A 147 3.85 -6.97 4.23
CA ARG A 147 2.67 -7.73 3.76
C ARG A 147 2.78 -9.19 4.16
N ALA A 148 1.70 -9.78 4.69
CA ALA A 148 1.70 -11.15 5.15
C ALA A 148 0.39 -11.87 4.79
N ASN A 149 0.47 -13.19 4.61
CA ASN A 149 -0.70 -14.04 4.33
C ASN A 149 -1.44 -14.42 5.62
N GLY A 150 -2.77 -14.44 5.56
CA GLY A 150 -3.62 -14.99 6.61
C GLY A 150 -3.62 -14.17 7.90
N VAL A 151 -3.43 -12.85 7.81
CA VAL A 151 -3.50 -11.96 8.97
C VAL A 151 -4.96 -11.60 9.28
N ALA A 152 -5.33 -11.71 10.55
CA ALA A 152 -6.58 -11.21 11.09
C ALA A 152 -6.27 -9.92 11.86
N THR A 153 -6.76 -8.78 11.38
CA THR A 153 -6.39 -7.47 11.92
C THR A 153 -7.62 -6.79 12.47
N TYR A 154 -7.57 -6.39 13.74
CA TYR A 154 -8.54 -5.49 14.34
C TYR A 154 -7.93 -4.10 14.49
N ARG A 155 -8.64 -3.07 14.05
CA ARG A 155 -8.20 -1.66 14.13
C ARG A 155 -9.30 -0.82 14.77
N ASN A 156 -8.91 0.09 15.66
CA ASN A 156 -9.82 1.06 16.27
C ASN A 156 -9.16 2.44 16.26
N SER A 157 -9.87 3.45 15.74
CA SER A 157 -9.32 4.80 15.53
C SER A 157 -9.54 5.75 16.72
N ASP A 158 -10.42 5.42 17.67
CA ASP A 158 -10.93 6.36 18.69
C ASP A 158 -10.78 5.83 20.13
N PHE A 159 -9.78 4.99 20.40
CA PHE A 159 -9.57 4.34 21.69
C PHE A 159 -9.51 5.32 22.90
N LEU A 160 -9.13 6.57 22.68
CA LEU A 160 -9.00 7.60 23.72
C LEU A 160 -10.25 8.47 23.93
N ARG A 161 -11.33 8.29 23.15
CA ARG A 161 -12.54 9.12 23.26
C ARG A 161 -13.64 8.50 24.12
N SER A 162 -13.58 7.20 24.43
CA SER A 162 -14.61 6.52 25.24
C SER A 162 -14.35 6.53 26.75
N GLY A 163 -13.18 7.02 27.18
CA GLY A 163 -12.95 7.34 28.59
C GLY A 163 -13.58 8.68 28.91
N GLY A 164 -14.73 8.67 29.60
CA GLY A 164 -15.37 9.89 30.09
C GLY A 164 -14.37 10.79 30.82
N GLY A 165 -14.03 11.91 30.20
CA GLY A 165 -13.05 12.87 30.71
C GLY A 165 -12.93 14.05 29.76
N SER A 166 -13.47 15.18 30.22
CA SER A 166 -13.38 16.57 29.72
C SER A 166 -12.35 16.88 28.62
N GLU A 167 -12.83 17.66 27.65
CA GLU A 167 -12.10 18.52 26.70
C GLU A 167 -10.58 18.65 26.93
N LEU A 168 -9.80 18.21 25.95
CA LEU A 168 -8.57 18.91 25.57
C LEU A 168 -8.51 19.00 24.05
N ARG A 169 -9.04 20.11 23.52
CA ARG A 169 -8.72 20.61 22.19
C ARG A 169 -7.31 21.20 22.26
N PRO A 170 -6.29 20.73 21.51
CA PRO A 170 -5.23 21.60 21.09
C PRO A 170 -5.72 22.29 19.81
N ALA A 171 -6.06 23.57 19.95
CA ALA A 171 -6.10 24.46 18.81
C ALA A 171 -4.70 24.49 18.18
N VAL A 172 -4.59 24.13 16.92
CA VAL A 172 -3.52 24.65 16.06
C VAL A 172 -4.15 25.07 14.75
N SER A 173 -4.44 26.36 14.70
CA SER A 173 -4.52 27.18 13.51
C SER A 173 -3.17 27.17 12.76
N GLY A 174 -3.20 27.06 11.43
CA GLY A 174 -2.05 27.22 10.56
C GLY A 174 -2.24 26.48 9.25
#